data_AF-A0A6N2Z117-F1
#
_entry.id   AF-A0A6N2Z117-F1
#
_cell.length_a   1.000
_cell.length_b   1.000
_cell.length_c   1.000
_cell.angle_alpha   90.00
_cell.angle_beta   90.00
_cell.angle_gamma   90.00
#
_symmetry.space_group_name_H-M   'P 1'
#
loop_
_entity.id
_entity.type
_entity.pdbx_description
1 polymer ?
#
loop_
_entity_poly.entity_id
_entity_poly.type
_entity_poly.pdbx_seq_one_letter_code
_entity_poly.pdbx_strand_id
1 'polypeptide(L)'
;MYIGEIIKSYREQHNMTVEEFANKSNLRQTEINQLEELFQSDGTTPHPVAMRQIKAIAEAIGQPIPIIMNLISADQEIVVNVVAESDQPHAK
;
A
#
# COMPACT_ATOMS: atom_id res chain seq x y z
N MET A 1 6.73 1.78 -11.59
CA MET A 1 6.63 0.54 -10.80
C MET A 1 5.28 0.56 -10.08
N TYR A 2 4.70 -0.59 -9.78
CA TYR A 2 3.57 -0.66 -8.85
C TYR A 2 4.08 -0.75 -7.41
N ILE A 3 3.20 -0.45 -6.44
CA ILE A 3 3.58 -0.53 -5.03
C ILE A 3 4.08 -1.94 -4.65
N GLY A 4 3.50 -2.99 -5.23
CA GLY A 4 3.93 -4.37 -5.04
C GLY A 4 5.39 -4.62 -5.41
N GLU A 5 5.85 -4.03 -6.52
CA GLU A 5 7.24 -4.17 -6.95
C GLU A 5 8.21 -3.47 -5.99
N ILE A 6 7.80 -2.33 -5.41
CA ILE A 6 8.59 -1.59 -4.42
C ILE A 6 8.73 -2.44 -3.15
N ILE A 7 7.63 -3.04 -2.67
CA ILE A 7 7.64 -3.93 -1.50
C ILE A 7 8.54 -5.14 -1.77
N LYS A 8 8.32 -5.83 -2.89
CA LYS A 8 9.05 -7.03 -3.27
C LYS A 8 10.56 -6.77 -3.40
N SER A 9 10.93 -5.66 -4.06
CA SER A 9 12.33 -5.27 -4.21
C SER A 9 13.01 -5.04 -2.86
N TYR A 10 12.35 -4.32 -1.94
CA TYR A 10 12.87 -4.11 -0.60
C TYR A 10 13.03 -5.44 0.15
N ARG A 11 12.01 -6.30 0.11
CA ARG A 11 12.07 -7.60 0.79
C ARG A 11 13.22 -8.46 0.28
N GLU A 12 13.37 -8.59 -1.03
CA GLU A 12 14.41 -9.41 -1.64
C GLU A 12 15.82 -8.85 -1.33
N GLN A 13 16.01 -7.54 -1.35
CA GLN A 13 17.27 -6.90 -0.94
C GLN A 13 17.62 -7.14 0.53
N HIS A 14 16.61 -7.28 1.39
CA HIS A 14 16.78 -7.48 2.83
C HIS A 14 16.61 -8.94 3.28
N ASN A 15 16.49 -9.91 2.36
CA ASN A 15 16.21 -11.32 2.64
C ASN A 15 14.99 -11.53 3.56
N MET A 16 13.94 -10.73 3.36
CA MET A 16 12.75 -10.69 4.20
C MET A 16 11.60 -11.46 3.55
N THR A 17 10.91 -12.29 4.32
CA THR A 17 9.65 -12.94 3.91
C THR A 17 8.50 -11.94 3.86
N VAL A 18 7.40 -12.31 3.18
CA VAL A 18 6.17 -11.50 3.17
C VAL A 18 5.65 -11.26 4.58
N GLU A 19 5.68 -12.28 5.44
CA GLU A 19 5.22 -12.20 6.83
C GLU A 19 6.05 -11.21 7.65
N GLU A 20 7.38 -11.25 7.53
CA GLU A 20 8.27 -10.31 8.21
C GLU A 20 8.03 -8.86 7.76
N PHE A 21 7.78 -8.63 6.46
CA PHE A 21 7.45 -7.30 5.97
C PHE A 21 6.06 -6.82 6.45
N ALA A 22 5.08 -7.71 6.46
CA ALA A 22 3.75 -7.44 7.00
C ALA A 22 3.84 -7.00 8.47
N ASN A 23 4.60 -7.73 9.28
CA ASN A 23 4.88 -7.39 10.67
C ASN A 23 5.60 -6.03 10.80
N LYS A 24 6.60 -5.77 9.95
CA LYS A 24 7.36 -4.52 9.95
C LYS A 24 6.52 -3.30 9.56
N SER A 25 5.59 -3.47 8.63
CA SER A 25 4.69 -2.40 8.16
C SER A 25 3.39 -2.29 8.94
N ASN A 26 3.14 -3.18 9.91
CA ASN A 26 1.86 -3.30 10.60
C ASN A 26 0.67 -3.44 9.63
N LEU A 27 0.88 -4.21 8.55
CA LEU A 27 -0.12 -4.62 7.58
C LEU A 27 -0.37 -6.13 7.69
N ARG A 28 -1.48 -6.61 7.16
CA ARG A 28 -1.75 -8.05 7.10
C ARG A 28 -0.92 -8.68 5.99
N GLN A 29 -0.47 -9.91 6.20
CA GLN A 29 0.24 -10.68 5.18
C GLN A 29 -0.57 -10.81 3.88
N THR A 30 -1.91 -10.93 3.98
CA THR A 30 -2.80 -10.97 2.81
C THR A 30 -2.80 -9.66 2.02
N GLU A 31 -2.67 -8.51 2.71
CA GLU A 31 -2.54 -7.21 2.02
C GLU A 31 -1.21 -7.16 1.25
N ILE A 32 -0.12 -7.65 1.83
CA ILE A 32 1.19 -7.67 1.16
C ILE A 32 1.17 -8.61 -0.05
N ASN A 33 0.67 -9.84 0.12
CA ASN A 33 0.55 -10.80 -0.99
C ASN A 33 -0.25 -10.21 -2.16
N GLN A 34 -1.42 -9.62 -1.86
CA GLN A 34 -2.26 -8.98 -2.87
C GLN A 34 -1.52 -7.86 -3.60
N LEU A 35 -0.82 -6.98 -2.88
CA LEU A 35 -0.08 -5.89 -3.54
C LEU A 35 1.05 -6.43 -4.42
N GLU A 36 1.75 -7.49 -4.01
CA GLU A 36 2.83 -8.13 -4.80
C GLU A 36 2.35 -8.92 -6.03
N GLU A 37 1.07 -9.29 -6.11
CA GLU A 37 0.45 -9.87 -7.33
C GLU A 37 0.35 -8.84 -8.47
N LEU A 38 0.46 -7.54 -8.14
CA LEU A 38 0.41 -6.37 -9.02
C LEU A 38 -0.96 -6.14 -9.68
N PHE A 39 -1.53 -7.18 -10.28
CA PHE A 39 -2.78 -7.13 -11.03
C PHE A 39 -3.83 -8.05 -10.40
N GLN A 40 -5.08 -7.62 -10.52
CA GLN A 40 -6.26 -8.39 -10.17
C GLN A 40 -6.36 -9.64 -11.04
N SER A 41 -7.36 -10.48 -10.75
CA SER A 41 -7.56 -11.76 -11.45
C SER A 41 -7.82 -11.65 -12.96
N ASP A 42 -8.13 -10.45 -13.46
CA ASP A 42 -8.25 -10.16 -14.89
C ASP A 42 -6.89 -9.98 -15.60
N GLY A 43 -5.79 -9.87 -14.84
CA GLY A 43 -4.43 -9.70 -15.33
C GLY A 43 -4.13 -8.34 -15.96
N THR A 44 -5.06 -7.38 -15.87
CA THR A 44 -4.92 -6.06 -16.53
C THR A 44 -5.20 -4.89 -15.59
N THR A 45 -6.06 -5.08 -14.59
CA THR A 45 -6.39 -4.01 -13.63
C THR A 45 -5.43 -4.11 -12.45
N PRO A 46 -4.62 -3.08 -12.16
CA PRO A 46 -3.75 -3.08 -10.99
C PRO A 46 -4.54 -3.25 -9.69
N HIS A 47 -3.93 -3.88 -8.68
CA HIS A 47 -4.52 -3.88 -7.35
C HIS A 47 -4.53 -2.47 -6.76
N PRO A 48 -5.68 -1.95 -6.31
CA PRO A 48 -5.75 -0.63 -5.69
C PRO A 48 -4.97 -0.61 -4.38
N VAL A 49 -4.33 0.51 -4.08
CA VAL A 49 -3.62 0.73 -2.82
C VAL A 49 -4.24 1.87 -2.04
N ALA A 50 -4.53 1.63 -0.76
CA ALA A 50 -5.06 2.68 0.10
C ALA A 50 -3.93 3.63 0.57
N MET A 51 -4.24 4.92 0.77
CA MET A 51 -3.24 5.85 1.33
C MET A 51 -2.69 5.42 2.70
N ARG A 52 -3.49 4.72 3.52
CA ARG A 52 -3.02 4.09 4.78
C ARG A 52 -1.90 3.09 4.53
N GLN A 53 -2.03 2.26 3.48
CA GLN A 53 -1.03 1.27 3.12
C GLN A 53 0.24 1.95 2.58
N ILE A 54 0.11 2.95 1.71
CA ILE A 54 1.27 3.74 1.23
C ILE A 54 2.05 4.33 2.41
N LYS A 55 1.36 4.92 3.39
CA LYS A 55 2.00 5.46 4.59
C LYS A 55 2.75 4.37 5.37
N ALA A 56 2.10 3.25 5.65
CA ALA A 56 2.69 2.12 6.37
C ALA A 56 3.92 1.53 5.65
N ILE A 57 3.85 1.42 4.31
CA ILE A 57 4.95 0.93 3.47
C ILE A 57 6.12 1.93 3.46
N ALA A 58 5.83 3.22 3.32
CA ALA A 58 6.83 4.28 3.35
C ALA A 58 7.61 4.27 4.69
N GLU A 59 6.89 4.14 5.81
CA GLU A 59 7.47 4.01 7.14
C GLU A 59 8.33 2.75 7.28
N ALA A 60 7.84 1.60 6.79
CA ALA A 60 8.60 0.34 6.83
C ALA A 60 9.89 0.40 5.99
N ILE A 61 9.83 1.01 4.80
CA ILE A 61 10.99 1.16 3.91
C ILE A 61 11.94 2.26 4.39
N GLY A 62 11.49 3.12 5.32
CA GLY A 62 12.27 4.25 5.82
C GLY A 62 12.41 5.38 4.79
N GLN A 63 11.42 5.53 3.92
CA GLN A 63 11.39 6.56 2.88
C GLN A 63 10.21 7.51 3.08
N PRO A 64 10.36 8.82 2.79
CA PRO A 64 9.24 9.74 2.82
C PRO A 64 8.15 9.34 1.82
N ILE A 65 6.87 9.54 2.18
CA ILE A 65 5.74 9.29 1.27
C ILE A 65 5.93 9.94 -0.11
N PRO A 66 6.40 11.20 -0.24
CA PRO A 66 6.63 11.80 -1.57
C PRO A 66 7.63 11.02 -2.44
N ILE A 67 8.63 10.36 -1.84
CA ILE A 67 9.57 9.51 -2.58
C ILE A 67 8.86 8.26 -3.09
N ILE A 68 8.07 7.60 -2.25
CA ILE A 68 7.27 6.43 -2.65
C ILE A 68 6.29 6.82 -3.78
N MET A 69 5.56 7.92 -3.63
CA MET A 69 4.61 8.42 -4.62
C MET A 69 5.27 8.74 -5.97
N ASN A 70 6.50 9.25 -5.98
CA ASN A 70 7.24 9.53 -7.21
C ASN A 70 7.76 8.28 -7.93
N LEU A 71 7.88 7.14 -7.24
CA LEU A 71 8.32 5.85 -7.83
C LEU A 71 7.15 5.05 -8.41
N ILE A 72 5.95 5.28 -7.87
CA ILE A 72 4.73 4.59 -8.28
C ILE A 72 4.27 5.12 -9.64
N SER A 73 3.86 4.20 -10.51
CA SER A 73 3.35 4.50 -11.83
C SER A 73 1.98 5.20 -11.75
N ALA A 74 1.69 6.09 -12.70
CA ALA A 74 0.45 6.89 -12.69
C ALA A 74 -0.83 6.06 -12.87
N ASP A 75 -0.72 4.82 -13.32
CA ASP A 75 -1.80 3.84 -13.47
C ASP A 75 -2.05 3.00 -12.21
N GLN A 76 -1.22 3.12 -11.18
CA GLN A 76 -1.55 2.59 -9.85
C GLN A 76 -2.78 3.32 -9.31
N GLU A 77 -3.88 2.59 -9.10
CA GLU A 77 -5.06 3.15 -8.44
C GLU A 77 -4.76 3.39 -6.95
N ILE A 78 -4.98 4.63 -6.51
CA ILE A 78 -4.81 5.03 -5.09
C ILE A 78 -6.18 5.38 -4.51
N VAL A 79 -6.57 4.64 -3.47
CA VAL A 79 -7.86 4.82 -2.80
C VAL A 79 -7.69 5.68 -1.55
N VAL A 80 -8.49 6.74 -1.48
CA VAL A 80 -8.58 7.63 -0.32
C VAL A 80 -9.96 7.48 0.30
N ASN A 81 -10.05 6.82 1.44
CA ASN A 81 -11.30 6.77 2.19
C ASN A 81 -11.51 8.14 2.86
N VAL A 82 -12.38 8.95 2.30
CA VAL A 82 -12.87 10.17 2.94
C VAL A 82 -13.98 9.74 3.90
N VAL A 83 -13.69 9.71 5.20
CA VAL A 83 -14.77 9.61 6.19
C VAL A 83 -15.43 10.98 6.20
N ALA A 84 -16.57 11.12 5.53
CA ALA A 84 -17.37 12.33 5.66
C ALA A 84 -17.84 12.40 7.12
N GLU A 85 -17.43 13.43 7.86
CA GLU A 85 -17.95 13.78 9.19
C GLU A 85 -19.39 14.29 9.08
N SER A 86 -20.28 13.50 8.49
CA SER A 86 -21.70 13.78 8.39
C SER A 86 -22.45 12.71 9.16
N ASP A 87 -22.40 12.82 10.49
CA ASP A 87 -23.44 12.34 11.42
C ASP A 87 -23.16 12.75 12.88
N GLN A 88 -22.71 13.99 13.12
CA GLN A 88 -22.93 14.59 14.44
C GLN A 88 -24.38 15.08 14.50
N PRO A 89 -25.27 14.47 15.30
CA PRO A 89 -26.59 15.04 15.50
C PRO A 89 -26.37 16.37 16.22
N HIS A 90 -26.70 17.47 15.54
CA HIS A 90 -26.85 18.74 16.20
C HIS A 90 -28.03 18.58 17.18
N ALA A 91 -27.71 18.31 18.44
CA ALA A 91 -28.69 18.39 19.51
C ALA A 91 -29.20 19.83 19.56
N LYS A 92 -30.51 19.99 19.34
CA LYS A 92 -31.24 21.26 19.47
C LYS A 92 -31.39 21.63 20.94
#